data_AF-A0A1U9HCZ3-F1
#
_entry.id   AF-A0A1U9HCZ3-F1
#
_cell.length_a   1.000
_cell.length_b   1.000
_cell.length_c   1.000
_cell.angle_alpha   90.00
_cell.angle_beta   90.00
_cell.angle_gamma   90.00
#
_symmetry.space_group_name_H-M   'P 1'
#
loop_
_entity.id
_entity.type
_entity.pdbx_description
1 polymer ?
#
loop_
_entity_poly.entity_id
_entity_poly.type
_entity_poly.pdbx_seq_one_letter_code
_entity_poly.pdbx_strand_id
1 'polypeptide(L)'
;MIKPVLEPAAQAFAEATAEPPYLFQLPPEEGRKAVNEVQSGPAELPAVDEEWVTVPGGPTGEVRARIVRPAGSTGDLPVIIYIHGAGWVFGNAHTHDRLVRELATGAGAAVVFPEYDLSPEHR
;
A
#
# COMPACT_ATOMS: atom_id res chain seq x y z
N MET A 1 -1.00 -34.69 -11.12
CA MET A 1 -0.80 -33.26 -10.80
C MET A 1 -2.11 -32.69 -10.31
N ILE A 2 -2.11 -32.02 -9.15
CA ILE A 2 -3.30 -31.28 -8.68
C ILE A 2 -3.34 -29.97 -9.47
N LYS A 3 -4.46 -29.70 -10.16
CA LYS A 3 -4.67 -28.39 -10.80
C LYS A 3 -5.09 -27.42 -9.68
N PRO A 4 -4.32 -26.34 -9.42
CA PRO A 4 -4.73 -25.35 -8.44
C PRO A 4 -6.04 -24.69 -8.92
N VAL A 5 -6.97 -24.50 -7.98
CA VAL A 5 -8.24 -23.81 -8.23
C VAL A 5 -8.14 -22.46 -7.53
N LEU A 6 -8.20 -21.38 -8.31
CA LEU A 6 -8.31 -20.02 -7.78
C LEU A 6 -9.77 -19.72 -7.47
N GLU A 7 -10.02 -18.85 -6.49
CA GLU A 7 -11.35 -18.29 -6.34
C GLU A 7 -11.71 -17.45 -7.59
N PRO A 8 -13.00 -17.35 -7.98
CA PRO A 8 -13.41 -16.76 -9.25
C PRO A 8 -12.86 -15.36 -9.56
N ALA A 9 -12.79 -14.43 -8.60
CA ALA A 9 -12.28 -13.08 -8.84
C ALA A 9 -10.75 -13.07 -9.01
N ALA A 10 -10.01 -13.87 -8.25
CA ALA A 10 -8.56 -14.07 -8.41
C ALA A 10 -8.24 -14.73 -9.76
N GLN A 11 -9.04 -15.70 -10.20
CA GLN A 11 -8.91 -16.29 -11.55
C GLN A 11 -9.12 -15.22 -12.62
N ALA A 12 -10.18 -14.42 -12.52
CA ALA A 12 -10.48 -13.36 -13.47
C ALA A 12 -9.37 -12.29 -13.50
N PHE A 13 -8.83 -11.91 -12.35
CA PHE A 13 -7.71 -10.98 -12.27
C PHE A 13 -6.45 -11.56 -12.93
N ALA A 14 -6.11 -12.83 -12.62
CA ALA A 14 -4.96 -13.49 -13.22
C ALA A 14 -5.07 -13.57 -14.75
N GLU A 15 -6.24 -13.91 -15.28
CA GLU A 15 -6.52 -13.92 -16.72
C GLU A 15 -6.43 -12.53 -17.34
N ALA A 16 -6.98 -11.51 -16.68
CA ALA A 16 -6.92 -10.12 -17.15
C ALA A 16 -5.48 -9.57 -17.22
N THR A 17 -4.57 -10.11 -16.40
CA THR A 17 -3.15 -9.71 -16.37
C THR A 17 -2.22 -10.73 -17.01
N ALA A 18 -2.74 -11.70 -17.77
CA ALA A 18 -1.97 -12.80 -18.33
C ALA A 18 -1.14 -12.43 -19.57
N GLU A 19 -1.42 -11.28 -20.18
CA GLU A 19 -0.81 -10.84 -21.43
C GLU A 19 0.12 -9.62 -21.21
N PRO A 20 1.20 -9.49 -22.00
CA PRO A 20 2.14 -8.38 -21.87
C PRO A 20 1.52 -7.02 -22.26
N PRO A 21 2.08 -5.90 -21.79
CA PRO A 21 3.33 -5.82 -21.01
C PRO A 21 3.16 -6.19 -19.53
N TYR A 22 4.11 -6.98 -19.00
CA TYR A 22 4.20 -7.25 -17.57
C TYR A 22 4.90 -6.10 -16.83
N LEU A 23 4.64 -5.94 -15.53
CA LEU A 23 5.22 -4.85 -14.73
C LEU A 23 6.75 -4.77 -14.81
N PHE A 24 7.45 -5.92 -14.88
CA PHE A 24 8.91 -5.96 -14.98
C PHE A 24 9.45 -5.62 -16.39
N GLN A 25 8.58 -5.50 -17.39
CA GLN A 25 8.91 -5.08 -18.75
C GLN A 25 8.72 -3.57 -18.94
N LEU A 26 8.07 -2.90 -17.99
CA LEU A 26 7.84 -1.46 -18.02
C LEU A 26 8.98 -0.70 -17.34
N PRO A 27 9.30 0.52 -17.79
CA PRO A 27 10.06 1.46 -16.99
C PRO A 27 9.42 1.66 -15.60
N PRO A 28 10.20 1.85 -14.51
CA PRO A 28 9.66 1.96 -13.15
C PRO A 28 8.54 3.00 -13.00
N GLU A 29 8.68 4.17 -13.63
CA GLU A 29 7.66 5.23 -13.59
C GLU A 29 6.31 4.77 -14.18
N GLU A 30 6.34 4.07 -15.33
CA GLU A 30 5.14 3.55 -15.98
C GLU A 30 4.53 2.40 -15.18
N GLY A 31 5.36 1.50 -14.65
CA GLY A 31 4.90 0.43 -13.78
C GLY A 31 4.25 0.97 -12.49
N ARG A 32 4.79 2.03 -11.90
CA ARG A 32 4.17 2.72 -10.74
C ARG A 32 2.81 3.30 -11.11
N LYS A 33 2.65 3.92 -12.29
CA LYS A 33 1.35 4.42 -12.76
C LYS A 33 0.34 3.27 -12.94
N ALA A 34 0.75 2.18 -13.58
CA ALA A 34 -0.09 1.01 -13.78
C ALA A 34 -0.60 0.42 -12.45
N VAL A 35 0.28 0.27 -11.45
CA VAL A 35 -0.12 -0.24 -10.12
C VAL A 35 -1.07 0.74 -9.40
N ASN A 36 -0.85 2.05 -9.52
CA ASN A 36 -1.79 3.04 -8.98
C ASN A 36 -3.17 2.93 -9.64
N GLU A 37 -3.22 2.78 -10.97
CA GLU A 37 -4.48 2.68 -11.71
C GLU A 37 -5.28 1.43 -11.32
N VAL A 38 -4.62 0.27 -11.24
CA VAL A 38 -5.25 -0.99 -10.79
C VAL A 38 -5.88 -0.84 -9.38
N GLN A 39 -5.25 -0.05 -8.51
CA GLN A 39 -5.73 0.21 -7.15
C GLN A 39 -6.69 1.40 -7.03
N SER A 40 -7.04 2.05 -8.15
CA SER A 40 -7.95 3.22 -8.16
C SER A 40 -9.41 2.85 -8.46
N GLY A 41 -9.71 1.55 -8.58
CA GLY A 41 -11.07 1.06 -8.71
C GLY A 41 -11.95 1.44 -7.51
N PRO A 42 -13.29 1.50 -7.68
CA PRO A 42 -14.19 1.84 -6.60
C PRO A 42 -14.09 0.82 -5.47
N ALA A 43 -13.93 1.31 -4.25
CA ALA A 43 -13.90 0.50 -3.05
C ALA A 43 -14.59 1.25 -1.90
N GLU A 44 -15.23 0.48 -1.01
CA GLU A 44 -15.65 1.02 0.27
C GLU A 44 -14.41 1.20 1.16
N LEU A 45 -14.26 2.40 1.71
CA LEU A 45 -13.12 2.75 2.55
C LEU A 45 -13.61 2.97 3.98
N PRO A 46 -13.04 2.28 4.99
CA PRO A 46 -13.33 2.57 6.38
C PRO A 46 -13.02 4.04 6.72
N ALA A 47 -13.88 4.65 7.53
CA ALA A 47 -13.68 6.01 8.01
C ALA A 47 -12.49 6.08 8.97
N VAL A 48 -11.56 6.99 8.69
CA VAL A 48 -10.33 7.19 9.47
C VAL A 48 -10.02 8.68 9.60
N ASP A 49 -9.31 9.03 10.66
CA ASP A 49 -8.57 10.29 10.75
C ASP A 49 -7.15 10.05 10.27
N GLU A 50 -6.59 11.00 9.51
CA GLU A 50 -5.26 10.86 8.92
C GLU A 50 -4.45 12.15 9.00
N GLU A 51 -3.14 11.99 9.17
CA GLU A 51 -2.18 13.10 9.11
C GLU A 51 -0.86 12.64 8.48
N TRP A 52 -0.09 13.60 8.02
CA TRP A 52 1.26 13.38 7.50
C TRP A 52 2.28 14.03 8.41
N VAL A 53 3.33 13.28 8.71
CA VAL A 53 4.45 13.74 9.52
C VAL A 53 5.76 13.48 8.80
N THR A 54 6.79 14.25 9.15
CA THR A 54 8.17 13.98 8.75
C THR A 54 8.94 13.61 10.01
N VAL A 55 9.52 12.41 10.01
CA VAL A 55 10.29 11.88 11.14
C VAL A 55 11.77 12.04 10.84
N PRO A 56 12.56 12.77 11.68
CA PRO A 56 14.00 12.86 11.48
C PRO A 56 14.69 11.52 11.73
N GLY A 57 15.63 11.17 10.86
CA GLY A 57 16.41 9.93 10.93
C GLY A 57 16.48 9.17 9.61
N GLY A 58 17.12 7.99 9.65
CA GLY A 58 17.36 7.18 8.45
C GLY A 58 18.55 7.65 7.60
N PRO A 59 18.91 6.90 6.54
CA PRO A 59 20.09 7.18 5.72
C PRO A 59 20.05 8.51 4.97
N THR A 60 18.85 9.03 4.67
CA THR A 60 18.60 10.29 3.96
C THR A 60 18.31 11.47 4.89
N GLY A 61 18.27 11.22 6.21
CA GLY A 61 18.11 12.26 7.24
C GLY A 61 16.66 12.50 7.70
N GLU A 62 15.67 12.12 6.91
CA GLU A 62 14.25 12.14 7.29
C GLU A 62 13.43 11.11 6.52
N VAL A 63 12.26 10.75 7.06
CA VAL A 63 11.28 9.87 6.42
C VAL A 63 9.88 10.48 6.56
N ARG A 64 9.18 10.70 5.44
CA ARG A 64 7.76 11.05 5.48
C ARG A 64 6.94 9.83 5.89
N ALA A 65 5.96 10.03 6.76
CA ALA A 65 5.04 8.97 7.16
C ALA A 65 3.61 9.49 7.21
N ARG A 66 2.67 8.64 6.81
CA ARG A 66 1.23 8.84 6.98
C ARG A 66 0.78 8.10 8.24
N ILE A 67 0.08 8.78 9.12
CA ILE A 67 -0.53 8.19 10.31
C ILE A 67 -2.02 8.09 10.04
N VAL A 68 -2.59 6.90 10.20
CA VAL A 68 -4.01 6.60 10.01
C VAL A 68 -4.59 6.04 11.30
N ARG A 69 -5.71 6.58 11.77
CA ARG A 69 -6.37 6.19 13.02
C ARG A 69 -7.86 5.93 12.77
N PRO A 70 -8.52 5.03 13.52
CA PRO A 70 -9.98 4.94 13.48
C PRO A 70 -10.62 6.30 13.73
N ALA A 71 -11.60 6.68 12.91
CA ALA A 71 -12.24 7.99 12.99
C ALA A 71 -12.81 8.26 14.39
N GLY A 72 -12.52 9.43 14.93
CA GLY A 72 -13.00 9.87 16.25
C GLY A 72 -12.33 9.18 17.43
N SER A 73 -11.25 8.42 17.22
CA SER A 73 -10.50 7.80 18.32
C SER A 73 -9.85 8.84 19.24
N THR A 74 -9.97 8.64 20.55
CA THR A 74 -9.38 9.52 21.57
C THR A 74 -8.41 8.76 22.48
N GLY A 75 -7.36 9.43 22.94
CA GLY A 75 -6.34 8.83 23.81
C GLY A 75 -5.29 8.01 23.06
N ASP A 76 -4.52 7.23 23.83
CA ASP A 76 -3.43 6.42 23.31
C ASP A 76 -3.97 5.15 22.65
N LEU A 77 -3.45 4.85 21.46
CA LEU A 77 -3.75 3.63 20.72
C LEU A 77 -2.50 2.74 20.63
N PRO A 78 -2.65 1.41 20.55
CA PRO A 78 -1.58 0.57 20.05
C PRO A 78 -1.22 0.99 18.62
N VAL A 79 0.02 0.72 18.21
CA VAL A 79 0.58 1.18 16.93
C VAL A 79 1.01 -0.01 16.08
N ILE A 80 0.62 0.01 14.80
CA ILE A 80 1.12 -0.86 13.74
C ILE A 80 2.05 -0.02 12.87
N ILE A 81 3.30 -0.45 12.69
CA ILE A 81 4.16 0.10 11.65
C ILE A 81 3.97 -0.76 10.40
N TYR A 82 3.39 -0.17 9.35
CA TYR A 82 3.09 -0.87 8.11
C TYR A 82 4.13 -0.52 7.03
N ILE A 83 4.99 -1.48 6.71
CA ILE A 83 5.96 -1.37 5.61
C ILE A 83 5.33 -1.99 4.37
N HIS A 84 5.06 -1.17 3.36
CA HIS A 84 4.33 -1.63 2.19
C HIS A 84 5.15 -2.55 1.28
N GLY A 85 4.45 -3.43 0.59
CA GLY A 85 5.02 -4.36 -0.38
C GLY A 85 5.16 -3.75 -1.77
N ALA A 86 4.91 -4.57 -2.79
CA ALA A 86 5.05 -4.27 -4.21
C ALA A 86 6.52 -4.15 -4.70
N GLY A 87 7.40 -4.96 -4.10
CA GLY A 87 8.71 -5.30 -4.66
C GLY A 87 9.75 -4.19 -4.62
N TRP A 88 9.65 -3.26 -3.65
CA TRP A 88 10.52 -2.08 -3.44
C TRP A 88 10.50 -1.03 -4.55
N VAL A 89 9.99 -1.38 -5.74
CA VAL A 89 9.92 -0.50 -6.92
C VAL A 89 8.57 0.20 -7.01
N PHE A 90 7.51 -0.45 -6.51
CA PHE A 90 6.14 0.02 -6.65
C PHE A 90 5.47 0.24 -5.28
N GLY A 91 4.27 0.79 -5.34
CA GLY A 91 3.44 1.03 -4.17
C GLY A 91 3.73 2.37 -3.49
N ASN A 92 2.71 2.89 -2.82
CA ASN A 92 2.74 4.11 -2.02
C ASN A 92 1.53 4.10 -1.06
N ALA A 93 1.28 5.22 -0.39
CA ALA A 93 0.13 5.36 0.52
C ALA A 93 -1.23 5.16 -0.18
N HIS A 94 -1.38 5.58 -1.44
CA HIS A 94 -2.61 5.40 -2.22
C HIS A 94 -2.87 3.93 -2.54
N THR A 95 -1.87 3.22 -3.07
CA THR A 95 -2.04 1.81 -3.50
C THR A 95 -2.39 0.87 -2.34
N HIS A 96 -2.09 1.26 -1.10
CA HIS A 96 -2.36 0.48 0.11
C HIS A 96 -3.42 1.11 1.02
N ASP A 97 -4.08 2.20 0.59
CA ASP A 97 -4.94 3.00 1.46
C ASP A 97 -6.08 2.17 2.07
N ARG A 98 -6.81 1.40 1.25
CA ARG A 98 -7.89 0.51 1.73
C ARG A 98 -7.39 -0.46 2.80
N LEU A 99 -6.27 -1.13 2.55
CA LEU A 99 -5.72 -2.11 3.48
C LEU A 99 -5.29 -1.46 4.80
N VAL A 100 -4.63 -0.31 4.75
CA VAL A 100 -4.20 0.42 5.95
C VAL A 100 -5.41 0.90 6.77
N ARG A 101 -6.47 1.39 6.11
CA ARG A 101 -7.73 1.74 6.77
C ARG A 101 -8.41 0.55 7.43
N GLU A 102 -8.46 -0.59 6.75
CA GLU A 102 -9.00 -1.85 7.28
C GLU A 102 -8.21 -2.34 8.49
N LEU A 103 -6.88 -2.26 8.44
CA LEU A 103 -6.03 -2.60 9.59
C LEU A 103 -6.27 -1.66 10.77
N ALA A 104 -6.30 -0.35 10.55
CA ALA A 104 -6.52 0.63 11.62
C ALA A 104 -7.85 0.39 12.33
N THR A 105 -8.94 0.32 11.55
CA THR A 105 -10.30 0.15 12.06
C THR A 105 -10.57 -1.24 12.63
N GLY A 106 -10.10 -2.30 11.96
CA GLY A 106 -10.29 -3.68 12.41
C GLY A 106 -9.48 -4.05 13.64
N ALA A 107 -8.28 -3.49 13.80
CA ALA A 107 -7.44 -3.72 14.97
C ALA A 107 -7.67 -2.71 16.11
N GLY A 108 -8.38 -1.60 15.87
CA GLY A 108 -8.49 -0.51 16.83
C GLY A 108 -7.14 0.14 17.15
N ALA A 109 -6.27 0.26 16.14
CA ALA A 109 -4.89 0.69 16.28
C ALA A 109 -4.59 1.88 15.36
N ALA A 110 -3.61 2.71 15.73
CA ALA A 110 -3.01 3.64 14.78
C ALA A 110 -2.10 2.86 13.83
N VAL A 111 -2.13 3.18 12.54
CA VAL A 111 -1.20 2.64 11.55
C VAL A 111 -0.28 3.77 11.10
N VAL A 112 1.02 3.57 11.29
CA VAL A 112 2.07 4.44 10.75
C VAL A 112 2.60 3.80 9.48
N PHE A 113 2.46 4.51 8.36
CA PHE A 113 2.90 4.10 7.03
C PHE A 113 4.09 4.97 6.62
N PRO A 114 5.34 4.49 6.73
CA PRO A 114 6.50 5.20 6.20
C PRO A 114 6.46 5.18 4.66
N GLU A 115 6.54 6.35 4.05
CA GLU A 115 6.66 6.52 2.61
C GLU A 115 8.14 6.47 2.25
N TYR A 116 8.68 5.24 2.23
CA TYR A 116 10.10 4.99 2.03
C TYR A 116 10.54 5.28 0.59
N ASP A 117 11.82 5.61 0.44
CA ASP A 117 12.45 5.83 -0.87
C ASP A 117 12.50 4.53 -1.70
N LEU A 118 12.01 4.60 -2.93
CA LEU A 118 11.85 3.43 -3.80
C LEU A 118 13.16 3.07 -4.55
N SER A 119 13.27 1.81 -4.90
CA SER A 119 14.22 1.33 -5.91
C SER A 119 13.69 1.59 -7.33
N PRO A 120 14.57 1.70 -8.34
CA PRO A 120 16.03 1.55 -8.28
C PRO A 120 16.79 2.82 -7.84
N GLU A 121 16.10 3.92 -7.55
CA GLU A 121 16.70 5.21 -7.20
C GLU A 121 17.52 5.13 -5.91
N HIS A 122 17.09 4.29 -4.96
CA HIS A 122 17.78 4.04 -3.69
C HIS A 122 17.99 2.53 -3.45
N ARG A 123 19.13 2.15 -2.84
CA ARG A 123 19.60 0.76 -2.64
C ARG A 123 20.26 0.56 -1.27
#